data_AF-A0A5N7B110-F1
#
_entry.id   AF-A0A5N7B110-F1
#
_cell.length_a   1.000
_cell.length_b   1.000
_cell.length_c   1.000
_cell.angle_alpha   90.00
_cell.angle_beta   90.00
_cell.angle_gamma   90.00
#
_symmetry.space_group_name_H-M   'P 1'
#
loop_
_entity.id
_entity.type
_entity.pdbx_description
1 polymer ?
#
loop_
_entity_poly.entity_id
_entity_poly.type
_entity_poly.pdbx_seq_one_letter_code
_entity_poly.pdbx_strand_id
1 'polypeptide(L)'
;MTSPNSQIPPELETAFISGPLEIGPNNAYFHTHYVPQINAAINRGDRFVIGPVMGVDRAALDYLLAHPIPPSHITIFVTPTENILMGDEFRSRSVHVHIVDGGPNMTTRDRDAAMTRASSYDILRWRTKKEAKELYGRTYRPGYVTNTEMNWRRRRGISETDIVREEDVSIFHNEKKRSWGKQAVDVLCGPFRAISRSPRD
;
A
#
# COMPACT_ATOMS: atom_id res chain seq x y z
N MET A 1 45.07 -7.45 15.33
CA MET A 1 44.57 -6.78 14.11
C MET A 1 43.32 -7.50 13.67
N THR A 2 42.15 -7.02 14.08
CA THR A 2 40.83 -7.56 13.70
C THR A 2 40.36 -6.84 12.44
N SER A 3 40.16 -7.61 11.36
CA SER A 3 39.64 -7.11 10.09
C SER A 3 38.26 -6.47 10.27
N PRO A 4 37.97 -5.33 9.63
CA PRO A 4 36.65 -4.73 9.69
C PRO A 4 35.67 -5.62 8.93
N ASN A 5 34.62 -6.05 9.63
CA ASN A 5 33.49 -6.77 9.08
C ASN A 5 32.81 -5.86 8.05
N SER A 6 33.02 -6.12 6.76
CA SER A 6 32.34 -5.42 5.67
C SER A 6 30.86 -5.79 5.70
N GLN A 7 30.08 -5.08 6.52
CA GLN A 7 28.64 -5.09 6.41
C GLN A 7 28.28 -4.51 5.04
N ILE A 8 27.90 -5.38 4.11
CA ILE A 8 27.28 -5.00 2.85
C ILE A 8 26.10 -4.09 3.22
N PRO A 9 26.04 -2.84 2.74
CA PRO A 9 24.91 -1.98 3.02
C PRO A 9 23.62 -2.70 2.58
N PRO A 10 22.54 -2.64 3.37
CA PRO A 10 21.29 -3.28 2.99
C PRO A 10 20.92 -2.81 1.59
N GLU A 11 20.65 -3.76 0.70
CA GLU A 11 20.26 -3.47 -0.67
C GLU A 11 18.98 -2.62 -0.62
N LEU A 12 19.00 -1.45 -1.27
CA LEU A 12 17.84 -0.58 -1.32
C LEU A 12 16.73 -1.28 -2.07
N GLU A 13 15.71 -1.74 -1.36
CA GLU A 13 14.57 -2.41 -1.96
C GLU A 13 13.63 -1.39 -2.64
N THR A 14 12.83 -1.88 -3.57
CA THR A 14 11.81 -1.07 -4.26
C THR A 14 10.42 -1.62 -3.98
N ALA A 15 9.56 -0.79 -3.41
CA ALA A 15 8.19 -1.11 -3.05
C ALA A 15 7.22 -0.75 -4.18
N PHE A 16 6.38 -1.71 -4.61
CA PHE A 16 5.25 -1.42 -5.49
C PHE A 16 4.00 -1.11 -4.67
N ILE A 17 3.52 0.13 -4.73
CA ILE A 17 2.25 0.51 -4.11
C ILE A 17 1.12 0.35 -5.13
N SER A 18 0.10 -0.43 -4.77
CA SER A 18 -1.09 -0.63 -5.61
C SER A 18 -2.33 -0.84 -4.76
N GLY A 19 -3.44 -0.22 -5.16
CA GLY A 19 -4.69 -0.36 -4.43
C GLY A 19 -5.94 0.07 -5.20
N PRO A 20 -7.12 0.06 -4.54
CA PRO A 20 -8.38 0.42 -5.17
C PRO A 20 -8.51 1.92 -5.46
N LEU A 21 -9.43 2.24 -6.38
CA LEU A 21 -9.78 3.61 -6.74
C LEU A 21 -10.62 4.29 -5.66
N GLU A 22 -11.67 3.63 -5.17
CA GLU A 22 -12.47 4.16 -4.07
C GLU A 22 -11.69 3.97 -2.76
N ILE A 23 -11.34 5.04 -2.06
CA ILE A 23 -10.60 4.98 -0.78
C ILE A 23 -11.35 5.64 0.40
N GLY A 24 -12.63 5.95 0.19
CA GLY A 24 -13.51 6.54 1.18
C GLY A 24 -13.24 8.03 1.45
N PRO A 25 -14.08 8.67 2.30
CA PRO A 25 -13.90 10.07 2.67
C PRO A 25 -12.57 10.27 3.39
N ASN A 26 -11.93 11.42 3.13
CA ASN A 26 -10.64 11.81 3.73
C ASN A 26 -9.57 10.71 3.62
N ASN A 27 -9.58 9.92 2.54
CA ASN A 27 -8.63 8.84 2.29
C ASN A 27 -8.56 7.79 3.42
N ALA A 28 -9.64 7.58 4.18
CA ALA A 28 -9.64 6.73 5.38
C ALA A 28 -9.12 5.31 5.14
N TYR A 29 -9.45 4.71 3.99
CA TYR A 29 -8.95 3.38 3.62
C TYR A 29 -7.42 3.40 3.41
N PHE A 30 -6.91 4.42 2.71
CA PHE A 30 -5.48 4.60 2.50
C PHE A 30 -4.72 4.77 3.83
N HIS A 31 -5.20 5.67 4.71
CA HIS A 31 -4.58 5.89 6.02
C HIS A 31 -4.57 4.63 6.91
N THR A 32 -5.63 3.84 6.85
CA THR A 32 -5.75 2.64 7.70
C THR A 32 -4.81 1.51 7.26
N HIS A 33 -4.68 1.29 5.95
CA HIS A 33 -4.05 0.08 5.41
C HIS A 33 -2.68 0.32 4.77
N TYR A 34 -2.43 1.51 4.23
CA TYR A 34 -1.21 1.78 3.45
C TYR A 34 -0.19 2.59 4.24
N VAL A 35 -0.62 3.65 4.92
CA VAL A 35 0.29 4.56 5.65
C VAL A 35 1.26 3.84 6.59
N PRO A 36 0.84 2.87 7.44
CA PRO A 36 1.78 2.17 8.31
C PRO A 36 2.88 1.42 7.54
N GLN A 37 2.55 0.83 6.39
CA GLN A 37 3.49 0.08 5.56
C GLN A 37 4.40 1.01 4.77
N ILE A 38 3.86 2.13 4.26
CA ILE A 38 4.64 3.18 3.60
C ILE A 38 5.64 3.79 4.58
N ASN A 39 5.24 4.11 5.80
CA ASN A 39 6.15 4.64 6.83
C ASN A 39 7.26 3.64 7.17
N ALA A 40 6.95 2.34 7.24
CA ALA A 40 7.97 1.31 7.45
C ALA A 40 8.98 1.25 6.30
N ALA A 41 8.53 1.43 5.04
CA ALA A 41 9.40 1.48 3.87
C ALA A 41 10.25 2.76 3.82
N ILE A 42 9.65 3.92 4.14
CA ILE A 42 10.37 5.20 4.28
C ILE A 42 11.50 5.07 5.31
N ASN A 43 11.21 4.46 6.48
CA ASN A 43 12.19 4.29 7.54
C ASN A 43 13.36 3.36 7.16
N ARG A 44 13.16 2.45 6.20
CA ARG A 44 14.24 1.62 5.63
C ARG A 44 15.03 2.32 4.53
N GLY A 45 14.53 3.46 4.04
CA GLY A 45 15.13 4.19 2.91
C GLY A 45 14.73 3.62 1.54
N ASP A 46 13.69 2.79 1.48
CA ASP A 46 13.26 2.10 0.27
C ASP A 46 12.83 3.08 -0.84
N ARG A 47 12.83 2.58 -2.08
CA ARG A 47 12.30 3.28 -3.26
C ARG A 47 10.87 2.87 -3.54
N PHE A 48 10.17 3.65 -4.35
CA PHE A 48 8.74 3.43 -4.62
C PHE A 48 8.47 3.42 -6.12
N VAL A 49 7.72 2.40 -6.57
CA VAL A 49 7.07 2.40 -7.89
C VAL A 49 5.56 2.48 -7.67
N ILE A 50 4.92 3.38 -8.41
CA ILE A 50 3.48 3.62 -8.31
C ILE A 50 2.86 3.82 -9.70
N GLY A 51 1.58 3.50 -9.82
CA GLY A 51 0.81 3.83 -11.02
C GLY A 51 0.41 5.31 -11.05
N PRO A 52 -0.15 5.78 -12.17
CA PRO A 52 -0.56 7.15 -12.36
C PRO A 52 -2.05 7.39 -12.03
N VAL A 53 -2.76 6.37 -11.53
CA VAL A 53 -4.22 6.38 -11.40
C VAL A 53 -4.69 7.02 -10.09
N MET A 54 -5.97 7.35 -10.03
CA MET A 54 -6.62 7.86 -8.82
C MET A 54 -6.66 6.81 -7.68
N GLY A 55 -7.15 7.21 -6.51
CA GLY A 55 -7.29 6.34 -5.36
C GLY A 55 -5.99 6.16 -4.61
N VAL A 56 -5.63 4.91 -4.30
CA VAL A 56 -4.41 4.61 -3.53
C VAL A 56 -3.14 5.15 -4.19
N ASP A 57 -2.99 5.00 -5.51
CA ASP A 57 -1.78 5.40 -6.22
C ASP A 57 -1.54 6.91 -6.10
N ARG A 58 -2.58 7.73 -6.35
CA ARG A 58 -2.51 9.18 -6.16
C ARG A 58 -2.31 9.59 -4.70
N ALA A 59 -3.04 8.97 -3.77
CA ALA A 59 -2.88 9.25 -2.34
C ALA A 59 -1.47 8.90 -1.84
N ALA A 60 -0.87 7.83 -2.37
CA ALA A 60 0.50 7.44 -2.08
C ALA A 60 1.50 8.46 -2.61
N LEU A 61 1.34 8.93 -3.86
CA LEU A 61 2.20 9.98 -4.41
C LEU A 61 2.18 11.25 -3.54
N ASP A 62 0.98 11.75 -3.25
CA ASP A 62 0.83 12.98 -2.47
C ASP A 62 1.37 12.80 -1.04
N TYR A 63 1.17 11.63 -0.42
CA TYR A 63 1.74 11.28 0.88
C TYR A 63 3.27 11.24 0.85
N LEU A 64 3.87 10.54 -0.12
CA LEU A 64 5.32 10.39 -0.25
C LEU A 64 6.01 11.74 -0.48
N LEU A 65 5.43 12.62 -1.32
CA LEU A 65 5.96 13.96 -1.56
C LEU A 65 5.85 14.90 -0.35
N ALA A 66 4.94 14.62 0.59
CA ALA A 66 4.84 15.36 1.85
C ALA A 66 5.83 14.87 2.92
N HIS A 67 6.60 13.81 2.67
CA HIS A 67 7.58 13.25 3.59
C HIS A 67 9.01 13.63 3.18
N PRO A 68 9.98 13.58 4.10
CA PRO A 68 11.37 13.94 3.82
C PRO A 68 12.11 12.81 3.08
N ILE A 69 11.58 12.37 1.94
CA ILE A 69 12.26 11.47 1.01
C ILE A 69 12.57 12.22 -0.29
N PRO A 70 13.69 11.92 -0.97
CA PRO A 70 13.98 12.52 -2.26
C PRO A 70 12.90 12.15 -3.29
N PRO A 71 12.34 13.09 -4.07
CA PRO A 71 11.41 12.76 -5.16
C PRO A 71 11.98 11.75 -6.19
N SER A 72 13.31 11.70 -6.34
CA SER A 72 14.03 10.72 -7.17
C SER A 72 13.96 9.27 -6.64
N HIS A 73 13.42 9.04 -5.44
CA HIS A 73 13.08 7.70 -4.93
C HIS A 73 11.73 7.21 -5.43
N ILE A 74 10.94 8.06 -6.09
CA ILE A 74 9.60 7.76 -6.58
C ILE A 74 9.65 7.64 -8.10
N THR A 75 9.17 6.52 -8.63
CA THR A 75 9.02 6.29 -10.07
C THR A 75 7.56 6.02 -10.40
N ILE A 76 6.97 6.88 -11.24
CA ILE A 76 5.63 6.69 -11.80
C ILE A 76 5.77 5.88 -13.08
N PHE A 77 5.14 4.72 -13.13
CA PHE A 77 5.03 3.97 -14.38
C PHE A 77 3.80 4.46 -15.15
N VAL A 78 3.96 4.71 -16.44
CA VAL A 78 2.90 5.18 -17.33
C VAL A 78 2.91 4.40 -18.63
N THR A 79 1.74 4.16 -19.20
CA THR A 79 1.63 3.78 -20.62
C THR A 79 1.99 4.98 -21.52
N PRO A 80 2.30 4.77 -22.82
CA PRO A 80 2.54 5.88 -23.74
C PRO A 80 1.40 6.91 -23.77
N THR A 81 0.14 6.45 -23.73
CA THR A 81 -1.04 7.31 -23.70
C THR A 81 -1.12 8.10 -22.38
N GLU A 82 -0.91 7.45 -21.23
CA GLU A 82 -0.89 8.14 -19.93
C GLU A 82 0.25 9.17 -19.88
N ASN A 83 1.41 8.88 -20.46
CA ASN A 83 2.51 9.84 -20.54
C ASN A 83 2.12 11.13 -21.28
N ILE A 84 1.38 11.02 -22.40
CA ILE A 84 0.90 12.18 -23.14
C ILE A 84 -0.06 13.03 -22.29
N LEU A 85 -0.92 12.38 -21.50
CA LEU A 85 -1.96 13.07 -20.74
C LEU A 85 -1.47 13.72 -19.45
N MET A 86 -0.52 13.09 -18.76
CA MET A 86 -0.13 13.48 -17.39
C MET A 86 1.37 13.34 -17.09
N GLY A 87 2.19 12.93 -18.07
CA GLY A 87 3.63 12.76 -17.86
C GLY A 87 4.33 14.04 -17.40
N ASP A 88 3.93 15.19 -17.96
CA ASP A 88 4.51 16.49 -17.61
C ASP A 88 4.12 16.95 -16.20
N GLU A 89 2.91 16.63 -15.73
CA GLU A 89 2.52 16.86 -14.34
C GLU A 89 3.47 16.12 -13.40
N PHE A 90 3.74 14.83 -13.64
CA PHE A 90 4.65 14.06 -12.80
C PHE A 90 6.08 14.59 -12.88
N ARG A 91 6.61 14.90 -14.08
CA ARG A 91 7.95 15.47 -14.22
C ARG A 91 8.11 16.79 -13.47
N SER A 92 7.08 17.66 -13.48
CA SER A 92 7.11 18.93 -12.74
C SER A 92 7.24 18.74 -11.22
N ARG A 93 6.84 17.57 -10.69
CA ARG A 93 7.00 17.20 -9.28
C ARG A 93 8.36 16.57 -8.97
N SER A 94 9.28 16.56 -9.94
CA SER A 94 10.63 16.00 -9.84
C SER A 94 10.70 14.49 -9.53
N VAL A 95 9.60 13.76 -9.72
CA VAL A 95 9.60 12.29 -9.65
C VAL A 95 10.06 11.71 -10.99
N HIS A 96 10.57 10.49 -10.97
CA HIS A 96 10.89 9.79 -12.22
C HIS A 96 9.61 9.32 -12.91
N VAL A 97 9.59 9.43 -14.24
CA VAL A 97 8.50 8.88 -15.07
C VAL A 97 9.10 7.81 -15.96
N HIS A 98 8.64 6.56 -15.77
CA HIS A 98 9.01 5.44 -16.61
C HIS A 98 7.86 5.13 -17.58
N ILE A 99 8.13 5.29 -18.87
CA ILE A 99 7.18 4.93 -19.92
C ILE A 99 7.39 3.45 -20.23
N VAL A 100 6.34 2.65 -20.06
CA VAL A 100 6.41 1.21 -20.33
C VAL A 100 6.65 0.97 -21.82
N ASP A 101 7.65 0.14 -22.12
CA ASP A 101 8.00 -0.22 -23.49
C ASP A 101 6.81 -0.85 -24.21
N GLY A 102 6.47 -0.29 -25.39
CA GLY A 102 5.36 -0.74 -26.20
C GLY A 102 4.74 0.37 -27.03
N GLY A 103 3.78 -0.01 -27.87
CA GLY A 103 3.00 0.93 -28.67
C GLY A 103 1.80 1.53 -27.91
N PRO A 104 0.94 2.31 -28.60
CA PRO A 104 -0.25 2.93 -28.01
C PRO A 104 -1.30 1.93 -27.47
N ASN A 105 -1.14 0.64 -27.75
CA ASN A 105 -2.03 -0.43 -27.30
C ASN A 105 -1.68 -0.99 -25.91
N MET A 106 -0.64 -0.46 -25.24
CA MET A 106 -0.28 -0.87 -23.89
C MET A 106 -1.44 -0.63 -22.92
N THR A 107 -1.76 -1.65 -22.13
CA THR A 107 -2.84 -1.60 -21.17
C THR A 107 -2.36 -1.28 -19.76
N THR A 108 -3.30 -0.90 -18.88
CA THR A 108 -3.06 -0.82 -17.43
C THR A 108 -2.48 -2.11 -16.87
N ARG A 109 -2.87 -3.28 -17.40
CA ARG A 109 -2.34 -4.58 -16.96
C ARG A 109 -0.88 -4.77 -17.35
N ASP A 110 -0.49 -4.34 -18.55
CA ASP A 110 0.92 -4.42 -19.01
C ASP A 110 1.81 -3.54 -18.15
N ARG A 111 1.33 -2.33 -17.84
CA ARG A 111 2.00 -1.40 -16.93
C ARG A 111 2.13 -1.98 -15.53
N ASP A 112 1.05 -2.52 -14.97
CA ASP A 112 1.09 -3.14 -13.63
C ASP A 112 2.03 -4.35 -13.59
N ALA A 113 2.12 -5.13 -14.67
CA ALA A 113 3.10 -6.22 -14.78
C ALA A 113 4.55 -5.69 -14.85
N ALA A 114 4.80 -4.57 -15.54
CA ALA A 114 6.09 -3.90 -15.54
C ALA A 114 6.47 -3.39 -14.13
N MET A 115 5.53 -2.79 -13.39
CA MET A 115 5.75 -2.38 -12.00
C MET A 115 6.06 -3.56 -11.08
N THR A 116 5.36 -4.69 -11.22
CA THR A 116 5.67 -5.91 -10.47
C THR A 116 7.10 -6.39 -10.74
N ARG A 117 7.57 -6.35 -12.00
CA ARG A 117 8.95 -6.75 -12.35
C ARG A 117 10.00 -5.76 -11.84
N ALA A 118 9.67 -4.47 -11.76
CA ALA A 118 10.58 -3.40 -11.35
C ALA A 118 10.67 -3.21 -9.82
N SER A 119 10.02 -4.06 -9.03
CA SER A 119 9.93 -3.94 -7.57
C SER A 119 10.27 -5.24 -6.86
N SER A 120 10.86 -5.12 -5.67
CA SER A 120 11.26 -6.24 -4.83
C SER A 120 10.08 -6.82 -4.04
N TYR A 121 9.14 -5.97 -3.61
CA TYR A 121 7.97 -6.37 -2.85
C TYR A 121 6.77 -5.45 -3.09
N ASP A 122 5.59 -5.83 -2.58
CA ASP A 122 4.37 -5.04 -2.72
C ASP A 122 3.93 -4.40 -1.40
N ILE A 123 3.48 -3.15 -1.47
CA ILE A 123 2.59 -2.52 -0.49
C ILE A 123 1.21 -2.44 -1.14
N LEU A 124 0.44 -3.51 -1.01
CA LEU A 124 -0.88 -3.60 -1.62
C LEU A 124 -1.92 -4.19 -0.68
N ARG A 125 -3.18 -3.83 -0.94
CA ARG A 125 -4.35 -4.44 -0.30
C ARG A 125 -5.60 -4.21 -1.15
N TRP A 126 -6.17 -5.28 -1.69
CA TRP A 126 -7.53 -5.24 -2.23
C TRP A 126 -8.55 -5.48 -1.12
N ARG A 127 -9.82 -5.22 -1.41
CA ARG A 127 -10.92 -5.37 -0.45
C ARG A 127 -11.24 -6.84 -0.20
N THR A 128 -11.55 -7.18 1.04
CA THR A 128 -12.23 -8.45 1.35
C THR A 128 -13.61 -8.50 0.68
N LYS A 129 -14.18 -9.68 0.51
CA LYS A 129 -15.54 -9.90 -0.01
C LYS A 129 -16.57 -9.12 0.81
N LYS A 130 -16.38 -9.06 2.13
CA LYS A 130 -17.27 -8.30 3.02
C LYS A 130 -17.21 -6.81 2.69
N GLU A 131 -16.02 -6.22 2.65
CA GLU A 131 -15.82 -4.81 2.31
C GLU A 131 -16.31 -4.47 0.90
N ALA A 132 -16.05 -5.34 -0.08
CA ALA A 132 -16.50 -5.15 -1.45
C ALA A 132 -18.03 -5.21 -1.56
N LYS A 133 -18.70 -6.11 -0.83
CA LYS A 133 -20.17 -6.18 -0.78
C LYS A 133 -20.77 -4.94 -0.13
N GLU A 134 -20.19 -4.48 0.98
CA GLU A 134 -20.64 -3.27 1.67
C GLU A 134 -20.49 -2.02 0.78
N LEU A 135 -19.38 -1.90 0.05
CA LEU A 135 -19.11 -0.76 -0.81
C LEU A 135 -19.96 -0.77 -2.09
N TYR A 136 -19.97 -1.88 -2.84
CA TYR A 136 -20.60 -1.92 -4.16
C TYR A 136 -22.08 -2.33 -4.10
N GLY A 137 -22.54 -2.94 -3.00
CA GLY A 137 -23.93 -3.34 -2.82
C GLY A 137 -24.44 -4.18 -4.00
N ARG A 138 -25.40 -3.65 -4.75
CA ARG A 138 -26.00 -4.33 -5.91
C ARG A 138 -25.06 -4.47 -7.11
N THR A 139 -24.03 -3.65 -7.22
CA THR A 139 -23.04 -3.74 -8.32
C THR A 139 -21.85 -4.62 -7.96
N TYR A 140 -21.84 -5.21 -6.76
CA TYR A 140 -20.85 -6.21 -6.37
C TYR A 140 -20.88 -7.41 -7.33
N ARG A 141 -19.70 -7.79 -7.83
CA ARG A 141 -19.52 -8.92 -8.74
C ARG A 141 -18.78 -10.05 -8.02
N PRO A 142 -19.46 -11.13 -7.61
CA PRO A 142 -18.81 -12.29 -7.01
C PRO A 142 -17.71 -12.85 -7.93
N GLY A 143 -16.53 -13.12 -7.36
CA GLY A 143 -15.40 -13.68 -8.11
C GLY A 143 -14.65 -12.68 -9.01
N TYR A 144 -15.01 -11.39 -8.99
CA TYR A 144 -14.26 -10.37 -9.72
C TYR A 144 -12.85 -10.19 -9.14
N VAL A 145 -11.84 -10.44 -9.98
CA VAL A 145 -10.43 -10.27 -9.63
C VAL A 145 -9.98 -8.85 -9.97
N THR A 146 -9.59 -8.09 -8.94
CA THR A 146 -9.13 -6.71 -9.11
C THR A 146 -7.71 -6.66 -9.68
N ASN A 147 -7.31 -5.54 -10.29
CA ASN A 147 -5.92 -5.36 -10.73
C ASN A 147 -4.93 -5.48 -9.55
N THR A 148 -5.27 -4.94 -8.39
CA THR A 148 -4.47 -5.10 -7.17
C THR A 148 -4.30 -6.56 -6.75
N GLU A 149 -5.36 -7.37 -6.85
CA GLU A 149 -5.27 -8.82 -6.62
C GLU A 149 -4.40 -9.51 -7.68
N MET A 150 -4.53 -9.11 -8.95
CA MET A 150 -3.67 -9.62 -10.02
C MET A 150 -2.19 -9.32 -9.77
N ASN A 151 -1.86 -8.15 -9.22
CA ASN A 151 -0.48 -7.78 -8.86
C ASN A 151 0.07 -8.73 -7.80
N TRP A 152 -0.72 -9.02 -6.76
CA TRP A 152 -0.36 -9.98 -5.70
C TRP A 152 -0.17 -11.41 -6.22
N ARG A 153 -1.04 -11.84 -7.15
CA ARG A 153 -0.98 -13.15 -7.81
C ARG A 153 0.29 -13.28 -8.66
N ARG A 154 0.60 -12.26 -9.47
CA ARG A 154 1.80 -12.23 -10.33
C ARG A 154 3.09 -12.44 -9.54
N ARG A 155 3.25 -11.76 -8.40
CA ARG A 155 4.45 -11.93 -7.55
C ARG A 155 4.59 -13.35 -6.97
N ARG A 156 3.48 -14.08 -6.83
CA ARG A 156 3.45 -15.43 -6.27
C ARG A 156 3.39 -16.54 -7.32
N GLY A 157 3.39 -16.19 -8.62
CA GLY A 157 3.24 -17.16 -9.69
C GLY A 157 1.88 -17.86 -9.70
N ILE A 158 0.84 -17.23 -9.17
CA ILE A 158 -0.53 -17.77 -9.11
C ILE A 158 -1.28 -17.37 -10.38
N SER A 159 -1.98 -18.31 -11.01
CA SER A 159 -2.78 -18.06 -12.22
C SER A 159 -4.03 -17.22 -11.90
N GLU A 160 -4.57 -16.52 -12.91
CA GLU A 160 -5.86 -15.82 -12.81
C GLU A 160 -7.02 -16.79 -12.53
N THR A 161 -6.90 -18.03 -13.01
CA THR A 161 -7.93 -19.08 -12.85
C THR A 161 -7.89 -19.76 -11.48
N ASP A 162 -6.83 -19.58 -10.70
CA ASP A 162 -6.67 -20.27 -9.42
C ASP A 162 -7.62 -19.69 -8.37
N ILE A 163 -8.22 -20.57 -7.57
CA ILE A 163 -9.09 -20.15 -6.47
C ILE A 163 -8.22 -19.74 -5.29
N VAL A 164 -8.26 -18.45 -4.93
CA VAL A 164 -7.58 -17.90 -3.75
C VAL A 164 -8.64 -17.65 -2.66
N ARG A 165 -8.45 -18.26 -1.49
CA ARG A 165 -9.31 -18.04 -0.33
C ARG A 165 -8.73 -16.91 0.52
N GLU A 166 -9.60 -16.09 1.13
CA GLU A 166 -9.15 -14.90 1.87
C GLU A 166 -8.31 -15.27 3.09
N GLU A 167 -8.65 -16.39 3.73
CA GLU A 167 -7.91 -16.99 4.83
C GLU A 167 -6.49 -17.42 4.47
N ASP A 168 -6.14 -17.51 3.18
CA ASP A 168 -4.78 -17.85 2.74
C ASP A 168 -3.97 -16.60 2.36
N VAL A 169 -4.58 -15.42 2.39
CA VAL A 169 -3.94 -14.17 1.98
C VAL A 169 -3.38 -13.42 3.19
N SER A 170 -2.04 -13.42 3.30
CA SER A 170 -1.33 -12.81 4.44
C SER A 170 -1.66 -11.34 4.68
N ILE A 171 -2.05 -10.57 3.64
CA ILE A 171 -2.42 -9.15 3.76
C ILE A 171 -3.64 -8.94 4.68
N PHE A 172 -4.49 -9.97 4.87
CA PHE A 172 -5.66 -9.92 5.75
C PHE A 172 -5.38 -10.43 7.17
N HIS A 173 -4.22 -11.05 7.42
CA HIS A 173 -3.95 -11.71 8.70
C HIS A 173 -3.60 -10.73 9.84
N ASN A 174 -3.06 -9.56 9.50
CA ASN A 174 -2.69 -8.54 10.49
C ASN A 174 -3.93 -7.83 11.11
N GLU A 175 -5.11 -8.00 10.53
CA GLU A 175 -6.35 -7.37 10.99
C GLU A 175 -7.03 -8.12 12.14
N LYS A 176 -6.91 -9.46 12.19
CA LYS A 176 -7.45 -10.26 13.31
C LYS A 176 -6.77 -9.95 14.65
N LYS A 177 -5.46 -9.64 14.64
CA LYS A 177 -4.74 -9.20 15.86
C LYS A 177 -5.16 -7.80 16.33
N ARG A 178 -5.56 -6.90 15.41
CA ARG A 178 -6.13 -5.59 15.76
C ARG A 178 -7.56 -5.68 16.32
N SER A 179 -8.33 -6.70 15.92
CA SER A 179 -9.69 -6.95 16.45
C SER A 179 -9.69 -7.40 17.92
N TRP A 180 -8.68 -8.14 18.38
CA TRP A 180 -8.58 -8.55 19.79
C TRP A 180 -7.98 -7.45 20.69
N GLY A 181 -7.22 -6.51 20.12
CA GLY A 181 -6.64 -5.37 20.86
C GLY A 181 -7.62 -4.22 21.17
N LYS A 182 -8.83 -4.21 20.58
CA LYS A 182 -9.87 -3.19 20.88
C LYS A 182 -10.90 -3.61 21.92
N GLN A 183 -10.95 -4.89 22.33
CA GLN A 183 -11.83 -5.33 23.42
C GLN A 183 -11.14 -5.37 24.80
N ALA A 184 -9.81 -5.23 24.86
CA ALA A 184 -9.06 -5.31 26.12
C ALA A 184 -8.80 -3.96 26.81
N VAL A 185 -9.15 -2.82 26.19
CA VAL A 185 -8.87 -1.48 26.76
C VAL A 185 -10.07 -0.81 27.44
N ASP A 186 -11.28 -1.33 27.27
CA ASP A 186 -12.50 -0.81 27.92
C ASP A 186 -12.90 -1.55 29.21
N VAL A 187 -12.08 -2.50 29.69
CA VAL A 187 -12.37 -3.28 30.93
C VAL A 187 -11.39 -2.96 32.07
N LEU A 188 -10.38 -2.11 31.88
CA LEU A 188 -9.36 -1.83 32.90
C LEU A 188 -9.35 -0.41 33.48
N CYS A 189 -10.30 0.46 33.12
CA CYS A 189 -10.47 1.77 33.79
C CYS A 189 -11.72 1.78 34.67
N GLY A 190 -11.69 1.01 35.76
CA GLY A 190 -12.53 1.28 36.93
C GLY A 190 -11.98 2.49 37.70
N PRO A 191 -12.82 3.38 38.25
CA PRO A 191 -12.33 4.58 38.93
C PRO A 191 -11.90 4.23 40.36
N PHE A 192 -10.59 4.10 40.59
CA PHE A 192 -10.04 4.19 41.94
C PHE A 192 -9.92 5.66 42.33
N ARG A 193 -10.88 6.17 43.11
CA ARG A 193 -10.69 7.35 43.97
C ARG A 193 -10.58 6.87 45.42
N ALA A 194 -9.34 6.78 45.90
CA ALA A 194 -9.04 6.76 47.32
C ALA A 194 -8.52 8.16 47.70
N ILE A 195 -9.21 8.87 48.60
CA ILE A 195 -8.64 9.97 49.37
C ILE A 195 -8.97 9.75 50.85
N SER A 196 -7.88 9.74 51.61
CA SER A 196 -7.68 9.56 53.04
C SER A 196 -8.46 10.53 53.93
N ARG A 197 -8.96 10.03 55.07
CA ARG A 197 -9.31 10.82 56.26
C ARG A 197 -8.08 10.93 57.18
N SER A 198 -7.73 12.15 57.56
CA SER A 198 -6.75 12.47 58.62
C SER A 198 -7.40 12.38 60.00
N PRO A 199 -6.71 11.92 61.06
CA PRO A 199 -7.15 12.16 62.42
C PRO A 199 -6.73 13.57 62.87
N ARG A 200 -7.59 14.19 63.69
CA ARG A 200 -7.29 15.38 64.51
C ARG A 200 -6.86 14.92 65.91
N ASP A 201 -6.11 15.79 66.56
CA ASP A 201 -5.66 15.75 67.97
C ASP A 201 -6.73 15.28 68.97
#